data_AF-A0A9E2RLU0-F1
#
_entry.id   AF-A0A9E2RLU0-F1
#
_cell.length_a   1.000
_cell.length_b   1.000
_cell.length_c   1.000
_cell.angle_alpha   90.00
_cell.angle_beta   90.00
_cell.angle_gamma   90.00
#
_symmetry.space_group_name_H-M   'P 1'
#
loop_
_entity.id
_entity.type
_entity.pdbx_description
1 polymer ?
#
loop_
_entity_poly.entity_id
_entity_poly.type
_entity_poly.pdbx_seq_one_letter_code
_entity_poly.pdbx_strand_id
1 'polypeptide(L)'
;MQRLRLKADGRIVELRDGREFPLAPATTPVTQPPTTSPAPGEARSSSEVRELRRRARLTQLEFAARLGVPVETIRNWEQGKRLPRGPARALLTVIAHAPDTVFAALATEPAAI
;
A
#
# COMPACT_ATOMS: atom_id res chain seq x y z
N MET A 1 19.24 -37.42 24.00
CA MET A 1 17.92 -37.55 24.65
C MET A 1 17.24 -36.19 24.65
N GLN A 2 16.20 -36.02 23.85
CA GLN A 2 15.50 -34.76 23.58
C GLN A 2 14.53 -34.46 24.74
N ARG A 3 14.53 -33.22 25.28
CA ARG A 3 13.62 -32.81 26.36
C ARG A 3 12.75 -31.65 25.88
N LEU A 4 11.45 -31.87 25.84
CA LEU A 4 10.44 -30.88 25.47
C LEU A 4 9.94 -30.17 26.74
N ARG A 5 9.68 -28.86 26.67
CA ARG A 5 8.99 -28.11 27.72
C ARG A 5 7.76 -27.42 27.19
N LEU A 6 6.69 -27.46 27.97
CA LEU A 6 5.47 -26.69 27.75
C LEU A 6 5.55 -25.40 28.57
N LYS A 7 5.37 -24.24 27.92
CA LYS A 7 5.29 -22.94 28.59
C LYS A 7 3.87 -22.64 29.06
N ALA A 8 3.76 -21.71 30.01
CA ALA A 8 2.51 -21.34 30.67
C ALA A 8 1.43 -20.77 29.73
N ASP A 9 1.80 -20.37 28.51
CA ASP A 9 0.88 -19.90 27.49
C ASP A 9 0.45 -20.99 26.48
N GLY A 10 0.78 -22.25 26.75
CA GLY A 10 0.36 -23.41 25.96
C GLY A 10 1.29 -23.81 24.82
N ARG A 11 2.41 -23.10 24.61
CA ARG A 11 3.38 -23.43 23.56
C ARG A 11 4.43 -24.46 24.01
N ILE A 12 4.69 -25.46 23.18
CA ILE A 12 5.75 -26.46 23.39
C ILE A 12 7.03 -25.98 22.71
N VAL A 13 8.12 -25.89 23.48
CA VAL A 13 9.46 -25.54 23.01
C VAL A 13 10.41 -26.72 23.20
N GLU A 14 11.26 -26.95 22.20
CA GLU A 14 12.33 -27.93 22.29
C GLU A 14 13.59 -27.27 22.88
N LEU A 15 14.17 -27.87 23.93
CA LEU A 15 15.45 -27.41 24.48
C LEU A 15 16.59 -28.24 23.91
N ARG A 16 17.42 -27.60 23.09
CA ARG A 16 18.69 -28.14 22.60
C ARG A 16 19.82 -27.23 23.09
N ASP A 17 20.75 -27.79 23.87
CA ASP A 17 21.93 -27.10 24.42
C ASP A 17 21.64 -25.71 25.03
N GLY A 18 20.54 -25.60 25.79
CA GLY A 18 20.18 -24.39 26.54
C GLY A 18 19.61 -23.24 25.69
N ARG A 19 19.41 -23.42 24.39
CA ARG A 19 18.79 -22.43 23.49
C ARG A 19 17.45 -22.95 22.96
N GLU A 20 16.41 -22.12 23.07
CA GLU A 20 15.05 -22.45 22.63
C GLU A 20 14.91 -22.11 21.14
N PHE A 21 14.49 -23.09 20.33
CA PHE A 21 14.19 -22.88 18.92
C PHE A 21 12.70 -23.13 18.64
N PRO A 22 12.01 -22.24 17.91
CA PRO A 22 10.64 -22.48 17.47
C PRO A 22 10.62 -23.59 16.42
N LEU A 23 9.79 -24.62 16.64
CA LEU A 23 9.51 -25.65 15.64
C LEU A 23 8.57 -25.05 14.57
N ALA A 24 9.14 -24.42 13.54
CA ALA A 24 8.39 -24.03 12.35
C ALA A 24 8.24 -25.25 11.41
N PRO A 25 7.09 -25.45 10.75
CA PRO A 25 6.94 -26.51 9.76
C PRO A 25 7.90 -26.25 8.59
N ALA A 26 8.61 -27.29 8.18
CA ALA A 26 9.60 -27.26 7.10
C ALA A 26 8.99 -26.70 5.81
N THR A 27 9.24 -25.43 5.54
CA THR A 27 9.04 -24.83 4.22
C THR A 27 10.42 -24.42 3.74
N THR A 28 10.90 -25.13 2.74
CA THR A 28 12.14 -24.88 2.00
C THR A 28 12.25 -23.39 1.63
N PRO A 29 13.40 -22.72 1.84
CA PRO A 29 13.60 -21.39 1.29
C PRO A 29 13.90 -21.55 -0.20
N VAL A 30 12.86 -21.48 -1.03
CA VAL A 30 13.04 -21.14 -2.43
C VAL A 30 13.46 -19.66 -2.46
N THR A 31 14.67 -19.39 -2.93
CA THR A 31 15.15 -18.04 -3.23
C THR A 31 14.30 -17.48 -4.37
N GLN A 32 13.20 -16.83 -4.04
CA GLN A 32 12.51 -15.95 -4.97
C GLN A 32 13.34 -14.66 -5.09
N PRO A 33 13.72 -14.19 -6.29
CA PRO A 33 14.11 -12.79 -6.45
C PRO A 33 12.95 -11.90 -5.96
N PRO A 34 13.17 -10.64 -5.55
CA PRO A 34 12.08 -9.81 -5.05
C PRO A 34 11.08 -9.47 -6.15
N THR A 35 10.14 -10.38 -6.41
CA THR A 35 8.87 -10.06 -7.04
C THR A 35 8.06 -9.33 -5.99
N THR A 36 8.27 -8.01 -5.89
CA THR A 36 7.29 -7.11 -5.27
C THR A 36 6.06 -7.11 -6.17
N SER A 37 5.23 -8.13 -6.00
CA SER A 37 3.83 -8.09 -6.37
C SER A 37 3.11 -7.48 -5.18
N PRO A 38 2.62 -6.22 -5.25
CA PRO A 38 1.88 -5.66 -4.14
C PRO A 38 0.58 -6.45 -3.98
N ALA A 39 0.35 -6.99 -2.78
CA ALA A 39 -0.90 -7.62 -2.43
C ALA A 39 -2.07 -6.64 -2.64
N PRO A 40 -3.22 -7.09 -3.18
CA PRO A 40 -4.37 -6.22 -3.43
C PRO A 40 -5.03 -5.85 -2.11
N GLY A 41 -4.57 -4.79 -1.46
CA GLY A 41 -5.20 -4.30 -0.23
C GLY A 41 -4.38 -3.33 0.62
N GLU A 42 -3.05 -3.35 0.49
CA GLU A 42 -2.18 -2.47 1.28
C GLU A 42 -2.45 -1.00 0.95
N ALA A 43 -2.62 -0.21 2.00
CA ALA A 43 -2.94 1.19 1.93
C ALA A 43 -1.95 1.87 1.00
N ARG A 44 -2.46 2.49 -0.08
CA ARG A 44 -1.59 3.17 -1.03
C ARG A 44 -0.72 4.17 -0.27
N SER A 45 0.56 3.85 -0.21
CA SER A 45 1.61 4.54 0.49
C SER A 45 1.67 5.98 0.00
N SER A 46 2.13 6.89 0.86
CA SER A 46 2.33 8.30 0.48
C SER A 46 3.19 8.48 -0.77
N SER A 47 4.10 7.53 -1.03
CA SER A 47 4.90 7.45 -2.26
C SER A 47 4.07 7.22 -3.52
N GLU A 48 3.01 6.42 -3.48
CA GLU A 48 2.22 6.07 -4.67
C GLU A 48 1.46 7.27 -5.22
N VAL A 49 0.93 8.16 -4.36
CA VAL A 49 0.23 9.37 -4.83
C VAL A 49 1.20 10.30 -5.57
N ARG A 50 2.42 10.46 -5.03
CA ARG A 50 3.47 11.29 -5.65
C ARG A 50 3.94 10.69 -6.98
N GLU A 51 4.11 9.38 -7.03
CA GLU A 51 4.49 8.69 -8.27
C GLU A 51 3.42 8.80 -9.34
N LEU A 52 2.16 8.60 -8.97
CA LEU A 52 1.03 8.73 -9.88
C LEU A 52 0.97 10.13 -10.50
N ARG A 53 1.10 11.18 -9.68
CA ARG A 53 1.17 12.55 -10.16
C ARG A 53 2.36 12.80 -11.09
N ARG A 54 3.54 12.28 -10.74
CA ARG A 54 4.76 12.44 -11.57
C ARG A 54 4.61 11.73 -12.91
N ARG A 55 4.00 10.54 -12.95
CA ARG A 55 3.69 9.82 -14.19
C ARG A 55 2.72 10.59 -15.07
N ALA A 56 1.75 11.28 -14.47
CA ALA A 56 0.84 12.19 -15.16
C ALA A 56 1.51 13.53 -15.58
N ARG A 57 2.77 13.77 -15.19
CA ARG A 57 3.54 15.01 -15.46
C ARG A 57 2.85 16.28 -14.94
N LEU A 58 2.20 16.18 -13.79
CA LEU A 58 1.46 17.30 -13.18
C LEU A 58 2.17 17.86 -11.94
N THR A 59 2.04 19.16 -11.75
CA THR A 59 2.32 19.82 -10.47
C THR A 59 1.30 19.40 -9.42
N GLN A 60 1.60 19.61 -8.14
CA GLN A 60 0.65 19.30 -7.05
C GLN A 60 -0.66 20.09 -7.21
N LEU A 61 -0.58 21.33 -7.68
CA LEU A 61 -1.73 22.20 -7.90
C LEU A 61 -2.62 21.68 -9.05
N GLU A 62 -2.03 21.35 -10.20
CA GLU A 62 -2.78 20.82 -11.35
C GLU A 62 -3.41 19.46 -11.05
N PHE A 63 -2.70 18.60 -10.32
CA PHE A 63 -3.23 17.32 -9.90
C PHE A 63 -4.42 17.51 -8.95
N ALA A 64 -4.29 18.41 -7.97
CA ALA A 64 -5.36 18.75 -7.05
C ALA A 64 -6.59 19.31 -7.78
N ALA A 65 -6.38 20.23 -8.74
CA ALA A 65 -7.43 20.80 -9.57
C ALA A 65 -8.18 19.73 -10.38
N ARG A 66 -7.44 18.82 -11.04
CA ARG A 66 -8.07 17.71 -11.80
C ARG A 66 -8.87 16.75 -10.94
N LEU A 67 -8.46 16.53 -9.68
CA LEU A 67 -9.17 15.66 -8.76
C LEU A 67 -10.30 16.38 -8.01
N GLY A 68 -10.45 17.70 -8.15
CA GLY A 68 -11.43 18.49 -7.40
C GLY A 68 -11.18 18.51 -5.89
N VAL A 69 -9.91 18.45 -5.46
CA VAL A 69 -9.52 18.47 -4.04
C VAL A 69 -8.58 19.63 -3.73
N PRO A 70 -8.53 20.12 -2.47
CA PRO A 70 -7.53 21.12 -2.09
C PRO A 70 -6.10 20.63 -2.30
N VAL A 71 -5.20 21.51 -2.73
CA VAL A 71 -3.76 21.19 -2.89
C VAL A 71 -3.13 20.69 -1.60
N GLU A 72 -3.62 21.16 -0.44
CA GLU A 72 -3.16 20.69 0.87
C GLU A 72 -3.49 19.20 1.10
N THR A 73 -4.62 18.71 0.57
CA THR A 73 -4.97 17.29 0.62
C THR A 73 -3.94 16.43 -0.12
N ILE A 74 -3.55 16.84 -1.33
CA ILE A 74 -2.50 16.16 -2.10
C ILE A 74 -1.18 16.21 -1.34
N ARG A 75 -0.82 17.36 -0.77
CA ARG A 75 0.41 17.52 0.03
C ARG A 75 0.42 16.60 1.24
N ASN A 76 -0.69 16.52 1.98
CA ASN A 76 -0.84 15.67 3.15
C ASN A 76 -0.75 14.18 2.80
N TRP A 77 -1.29 13.78 1.64
CA TRP A 77 -1.15 12.42 1.12
C TRP A 77 0.28 12.09 0.70
N GLU A 78 0.93 12.95 -0.08
CA GLU A 78 2.31 12.73 -0.52
C GLU A 78 3.34 12.78 0.61
N GLN A 79 3.01 13.45 1.72
CA GLN A 79 3.85 13.50 2.92
C GLN A 79 3.53 12.38 3.92
N GLY A 80 2.47 11.60 3.69
CA GLY A 80 2.03 10.54 4.61
C GLY A 80 1.39 11.04 5.90
N LYS A 81 1.13 12.35 6.03
CA LYS A 81 0.40 12.92 7.18
C LYS A 81 -1.04 12.40 7.25
N ARG A 82 -1.63 12.12 6.08
CA ARG A 82 -2.94 11.45 5.94
C ARG A 82 -2.86 10.48 4.76
N LEU A 83 -3.61 9.39 4.83
CA LEU A 83 -3.75 8.45 3.71
C LEU A 83 -5.08 8.67 2.99
N PRO A 84 -5.14 8.47 1.67
CA PRO A 84 -6.40 8.48 0.94
C PRO A 84 -7.29 7.32 1.40
N ARG A 85 -8.56 7.59 1.66
CA ARG A 85 -9.55 6.60 2.13
C ARG A 85 -10.83 6.66 1.30
N GLY A 86 -11.62 5.59 1.35
CA GLY A 86 -12.94 5.53 0.72
C GLY A 86 -12.89 5.91 -0.77
N PRO A 87 -13.72 6.86 -1.24
CA PRO A 87 -13.78 7.27 -2.65
C PRO A 87 -12.44 7.75 -3.21
N ALA A 88 -11.62 8.46 -2.44
CA ALA A 88 -10.29 8.88 -2.90
C ALA A 88 -9.36 7.68 -3.14
N ARG A 89 -9.51 6.61 -2.34
CA ARG A 89 -8.78 5.36 -2.57
C ARG A 89 -9.33 4.57 -3.76
N ALA A 90 -10.60 4.70 -4.11
CA ALA A 90 -11.10 4.12 -5.35
C ALA A 90 -10.55 4.92 -6.55
N LEU A 91 -10.74 6.24 -6.56
CA LEU A 91 -10.39 7.12 -7.66
C LEU A 91 -8.91 7.04 -8.05
N LEU A 92 -8.01 7.19 -7.07
CA LEU A 92 -6.57 7.12 -7.36
C LEU A 92 -6.12 5.72 -7.83
N THR A 93 -6.87 4.66 -7.52
CA THR A 93 -6.61 3.31 -8.08
C THR A 93 -7.02 3.26 -9.54
N VAL A 94 -8.16 3.85 -9.90
CA VAL A 94 -8.57 3.96 -11.31
C VAL A 94 -7.58 4.80 -12.11
N ILE A 95 -7.14 5.94 -11.56
CA ILE A 95 -6.12 6.80 -12.18
C ILE A 95 -4.81 6.05 -12.38
N ALA A 96 -4.43 5.12 -11.49
CA ALA A 96 -3.22 4.31 -11.66
C ALA A 96 -3.27 3.37 -12.88
N HIS A 97 -4.47 2.95 -13.30
CA HIS A 97 -4.66 2.05 -14.44
C HIS A 97 -4.96 2.80 -15.73
N ALA A 98 -5.72 3.89 -15.67
CA ALA A 98 -6.19 4.64 -16.84
C ALA A 98 -6.20 6.17 -16.58
N PRO A 99 -5.03 6.81 -16.44
CA PRO A 99 -4.94 8.21 -16.06
C PRO A 99 -5.59 9.15 -17.10
N ASP A 100 -5.30 8.96 -18.39
CA ASP A 100 -5.81 9.81 -19.47
C ASP A 100 -7.34 9.77 -19.55
N THR A 101 -7.94 8.58 -19.46
CA THR A 101 -9.40 8.39 -19.45
C THR A 101 -10.05 9.10 -18.27
N VAL A 102 -9.48 8.93 -17.06
CA VAL A 102 -10.05 9.56 -15.86
C VAL A 102 -9.94 11.08 -15.95
N PHE A 103 -8.79 11.62 -16.35
CA PHE A 103 -8.62 13.06 -16.47
C PHE A 103 -9.50 13.68 -17.56
N ALA A 104 -9.71 12.98 -18.68
CA ALA A 104 -10.64 13.42 -19.71
C ALA A 104 -12.09 13.43 -19.18
N ALA A 105 -12.49 12.39 -18.42
CA ALA A 105 -13.81 12.32 -17.80
C ALA A 105 -14.02 13.43 -16.76
N LEU A 106 -13.00 13.74 -15.95
CA LEU A 106 -13.05 14.81 -14.93
C LEU A 106 -12.94 16.22 -15.53
N ALA A 107 -12.36 16.37 -16.72
CA ALA A 107 -12.28 17.66 -17.43
C ALA A 107 -13.59 18.05 -18.13
N THR A 108 -14.50 17.10 -18.32
CA THR A 108 -15.86 17.39 -18.78
C THR A 108 -16.63 17.93 -17.58
N GLU A 109 -16.71 19.25 -17.43
CA GLU A 109 -17.71 19.81 -16.54
C GLU A 109 -19.09 19.29 -16.95
N PRO A 110 -19.93 18.79 -16.03
CA PRO A 110 -21.34 18.62 -16.35
C PRO A 110 -21.87 20.01 -16.71
N ALA A 111 -22.34 20.18 -17.94
CA ALA A 111 -23.20 21.29 -18.28
C ALA A 111 -24.27 21.36 -17.18
N ALA A 112 -24.31 22.48 -16.46
CA ALA A 112 -25.31 22.73 -15.43
C ALA A 112 -26.69 22.42 -16.03
N ILE A 113 -27.35 21.40 -15.47
CA ILE A 113 -28.77 21.11 -15.70
C ILE A 113 -29.56 21.87 -14.64
#